data_AF-A7TJF4-F1
#
_entry.id   AF-A7TJF4-F1
#
_cell.length_a   1.000
_cell.length_b   1.000
_cell.length_c   1.000
_cell.angle_alpha   90.00
_cell.angle_beta   90.00
_cell.angle_gamma   90.00
#
_symmetry.space_group_name_H-M   'P 1'
#
loop_
_entity.id
_entity.type
_entity.pdbx_description
1 polymer ?
#
loop_
_entity_poly.entity_id
_entity_poly.type
_entity_poly.pdbx_seq_one_letter_code
_entity_poly.pdbx_strand_id
1 'polypeptide(L)'
;NNCFEDGEMETISTGRLSVFSGIIASLMQSDLFDDESYPIDALLTEINERLGDEDKFTVQEYLAGLRVMSERNNLMVTDNKVWRV
;
A
#
# COMPACT_ATOMS: atom_id res chain seq x y z
N ASN A 1 -4.02 11.52 -22.44
CA ASN A 1 -4.48 11.22 -21.06
C ASN A 1 -4.78 9.74 -20.92
N ASN A 2 -3.75 8.92 -20.73
CA ASN A 2 -3.86 7.52 -20.30
C ASN A 2 -2.65 7.30 -19.37
N CYS A 3 -2.85 7.41 -18.06
CA CYS A 3 -1.78 7.26 -17.07
C CYS A 3 -1.77 5.87 -16.42
N PHE A 4 -2.47 4.92 -17.03
CA PHE A 4 -2.43 3.50 -16.70
C PHE A 4 -2.51 2.77 -18.04
N GLU A 5 -1.37 2.67 -18.73
CA GLU A 5 -1.26 1.65 -19.76
C GLU A 5 -1.37 0.29 -19.05
N ASP A 6 -2.21 -0.58 -19.62
CA ASP A 6 -2.54 -1.93 -19.18
C ASP A 6 -1.32 -2.86 -19.30
N GLY A 7 -0.21 -2.49 -18.68
CA GLY A 7 0.96 -3.33 -18.48
C GLY A 7 0.76 -4.08 -17.18
N GLU A 8 0.17 -5.27 -17.26
CA GLU A 8 0.08 -6.31 -16.23
C GLU A 8 0.69 -5.91 -14.86
N MET A 9 -0.04 -5.10 -14.08
CA MET A 9 0.30 -4.91 -12.67
C MET A 9 0.10 -6.28 -12.02
N GLU A 10 1.19 -6.97 -11.72
CA GLU A 10 1.17 -8.32 -11.15
C GLU A 10 0.20 -8.34 -9.96
N THR A 11 -0.82 -9.18 -10.07
CA THR A 11 -1.89 -9.27 -9.09
C THR A 11 -1.31 -9.75 -7.76
N ILE A 12 -1.50 -8.98 -6.70
CA ILE A 12 -1.18 -9.43 -5.34
C ILE A 12 -2.07 -10.64 -4.99
N SER A 13 -1.45 -11.74 -4.55
CA SER A 13 -2.21 -12.93 -4.15
C SER A 13 -3.07 -12.66 -2.91
N THR A 14 -4.18 -13.38 -2.74
CA THR A 14 -5.11 -13.18 -1.60
C THR A 14 -4.42 -13.31 -0.24
N GLY A 15 -3.45 -14.22 -0.11
CA GLY A 15 -2.65 -14.38 1.11
C GLY A 15 -1.77 -13.16 1.38
N ARG A 16 -1.04 -12.70 0.36
CA ARG A 16 -0.20 -11.49 0.41
C ARG A 16 -1.01 -10.24 0.72
N LEU A 17 -2.19 -10.10 0.08
CA LEU A 17 -3.11 -8.99 0.34
C LEU A 17 -3.62 -8.99 1.78
N SER A 18 -3.84 -10.16 2.39
CA SER A 18 -4.29 -10.25 3.77
C SER A 18 -3.21 -9.75 4.75
N VAL A 19 -1.94 -10.14 4.51
CA VAL A 19 -0.79 -9.62 5.26
C VAL A 19 -0.64 -8.12 5.06
N PHE A 20 -0.68 -7.65 3.81
CA PHE A 20 -0.61 -6.24 3.46
C PHE A 20 -1.69 -5.42 4.17
N SER A 21 -2.93 -5.91 4.14
CA SER A 21 -4.08 -5.23 4.77
C SER A 21 -3.90 -5.11 6.28
N GLY A 22 -3.38 -6.16 6.93
CA GLY A 22 -3.10 -6.15 8.36
C GLY A 22 -2.02 -5.14 8.75
N ILE A 23 -0.95 -5.06 7.97
CA ILE A 23 0.15 -4.11 8.20
C ILE A 23 -0.35 -2.67 8.01
N ILE A 24 -1.05 -2.38 6.92
CA ILE A 24 -1.64 -1.06 6.67
C ILE A 24 -2.60 -0.66 7.78
N ALA A 25 -3.50 -1.56 8.20
CA ALA A 25 -4.44 -1.27 9.28
C ALA A 25 -3.72 -0.96 10.61
N SER A 26 -2.59 -1.60 10.88
CA SER A 26 -1.74 -1.28 12.04
C SER A 26 -1.03 0.08 11.88
N LEU A 27 -0.50 0.38 10.68
CA LEU A 27 0.16 1.65 10.40
C LEU A 27 -0.82 2.83 10.48
N MET A 28 -2.04 2.67 9.97
CA MET A 28 -3.09 3.70 10.04
C MET A 28 -3.54 4.03 11.47
N GLN A 29 -3.37 3.10 12.41
CA GLN A 29 -3.65 3.32 13.83
C GLN A 29 -2.45 3.91 14.60
N SER A 30 -1.29 4.04 13.95
CA SER A 30 -0.10 4.63 14.54
C SER A 30 0.01 6.11 14.21
N ASP A 31 0.86 6.82 14.95
CA ASP A 31 1.19 8.23 14.72
C ASP A 31 1.92 8.47 13.37
N LEU A 32 2.19 7.43 12.56
CA LEU A 32 2.76 7.58 11.22
C LEU A 32 1.84 8.36 10.28
N PHE A 33 0.52 8.29 10.50
CA PHE A 33 -0.49 9.03 9.73
C PHE A 33 -1.05 10.23 10.53
N ASP A 34 -0.26 10.84 11.42
CA ASP A 34 -0.70 11.97 12.26
C ASP A 34 -1.16 13.19 11.42
N ASP A 35 -0.48 13.47 10.30
CA ASP A 35 -0.89 14.47 9.29
C ASP A 35 -1.97 13.97 8.30
N GLU A 36 -2.69 12.89 8.65
CA GLU A 36 -3.72 12.20 7.86
C GLU A 36 -3.25 11.62 6.51
N SER A 37 -1.99 11.85 6.17
CA SER A 37 -1.35 11.40 4.94
C SER A 37 0.08 10.94 5.18
N TYR A 38 0.54 10.03 4.33
CA TYR A 38 1.92 9.55 4.36
C TYR A 38 2.47 9.36 2.94
N PRO A 39 3.75 9.64 2.67
CA PRO A 39 4.32 9.47 1.34
C PRO A 39 4.29 8.01 0.89
N ILE A 40 3.89 7.77 -0.37
CA ILE A 40 3.72 6.43 -0.92
C ILE A 40 5.05 5.64 -0.93
N ASP A 41 6.16 6.28 -1.34
CA ASP A 41 7.47 5.64 -1.39
C ASP A 41 8.00 5.28 0.00
N ALA A 42 7.79 6.16 0.98
CA ALA A 42 8.19 5.92 2.37
C ALA A 42 7.36 4.79 3.00
N LEU A 43 6.08 4.70 2.65
CA LEU A 43 5.19 3.67 3.19
C LEU A 43 5.64 2.25 2.81
N LEU A 44 6.11 2.05 1.57
CA LEU A 44 6.65 0.76 1.14
C LEU A 44 7.86 0.36 1.99
N THR A 45 8.77 1.29 2.26
CA THR A 45 9.92 1.04 3.13
C THR A 45 9.46 0.61 4.53
N GLU A 46 8.55 1.37 5.15
CA GLU A 46 8.00 1.04 6.47
C GLU A 46 7.30 -0.33 6.53
N ILE A 47 6.57 -0.70 5.48
CA ILE A 47 5.95 -2.03 5.38
C ILE A 47 7.02 -3.12 5.30
N ASN A 48 8.05 -2.94 4.46
CA ASN A 48 9.11 -3.92 4.25
C ASN A 48 10.04 -4.08 5.45
N GLU A 49 10.21 -3.04 6.28
CA GLU A 49 10.96 -3.13 7.54
C GLU A 49 10.25 -4.00 8.59
N ARG A 50 8.94 -4.22 8.45
CA ARG A 50 8.15 -5.10 9.34
C ARG A 50 8.15 -6.57 8.89
N LEU A 51 8.80 -6.88 7.77
CA LEU A 51 8.82 -8.21 7.15
C LEU A 51 10.24 -8.77 7.12
N GLY A 52 10.35 -10.10 7.09
CA GLY A 52 11.62 -10.76 6.79
C GLY A 52 12.06 -10.46 5.35
N ASP A 53 13.36 -10.55 5.07
CA ASP A 53 13.92 -10.24 3.73
C ASP A 53 13.26 -11.03 2.59
N GLU A 54 12.85 -12.28 2.84
CA GLU A 54 12.16 -13.15 1.89
C GLU A 54 10.68 -12.79 1.67
N ASP A 55 10.08 -12.04 2.59
CA ASP A 55 8.67 -11.65 2.57
C ASP A 55 8.45 -10.19 2.14
N LYS A 56 9.51 -9.46 1.79
CA LYS A 56 9.37 -8.07 1.35
C LYS A 56 8.46 -7.95 0.13
N PHE A 57 7.60 -6.93 0.14
CA PHE A 57 6.77 -6.60 -1.01
C PHE A 57 7.61 -5.92 -2.09
N THR A 58 7.37 -6.35 -3.33
CA THR A 58 7.84 -5.61 -4.50
C THR A 58 7.00 -4.34 -4.68
N VAL A 59 7.52 -3.39 -5.46
CA VAL A 59 6.77 -2.17 -5.83
C VAL A 59 5.45 -2.53 -6.51
N GLN A 60 5.42 -3.57 -7.36
CA GLN A 60 4.22 -4.00 -8.07
C GLN A 60 3.15 -4.54 -7.11
N GLU A 61 3.53 -5.45 -6.20
CA GLU A 61 2.60 -5.99 -5.19
C GLU A 61 2.07 -4.88 -4.27
N TYR A 62 2.94 -3.95 -3.90
CA TYR A 62 2.59 -2.81 -3.05
C TYR A 62 1.55 -1.91 -3.72
N LEU A 63 1.76 -1.51 -4.98
CA LEU A 63 0.81 -0.69 -5.73
C LEU A 63 -0.52 -1.43 -5.96
N ALA A 64 -0.47 -2.74 -6.26
CA ALA A 64 -1.66 -3.58 -6.37
C ALA A 64 -2.42 -3.65 -5.03
N GLY A 65 -1.72 -3.81 -3.91
CA GLY A 65 -2.29 -3.80 -2.57
C GLY A 65 -2.97 -2.48 -2.23
N LEU A 66 -2.30 -1.35 -2.49
CA LEU A 66 -2.87 -0.02 -2.28
C LEU A 66 -4.13 0.22 -3.13
N ARG A 67 -4.10 -0.17 -4.41
CA ARG A 67 -5.27 -0.06 -5.29
C ARG A 67 -6.46 -0.80 -4.71
N VAL A 68 -6.29 -2.06 -4.30
CA VAL A 68 -7.38 -2.86 -3.72
C VAL A 68 -7.89 -2.24 -2.42
N MET A 69 -7.00 -1.71 -1.58
CA MET A 69 -7.39 -1.02 -0.35
C MET A 69 -8.16 0.28 -0.63
N SER A 70 -7.80 0.98 -1.70
CA SER A 70 -8.51 2.17 -2.14
C SER A 70 -9.88 1.86 -2.74
N GLU A 71 -9.98 0.83 -3.57
CA GLU A 71 -11.26 0.31 -4.11
C GLU A 71 -12.21 -0.14 -2.98
N ARG A 72 -11.65 -0.62 -1.87
CA ARG A 72 -12.39 -1.00 -0.65
C ARG A 72 -12.75 0.19 0.26
N ASN A 73 -12.44 1.42 -0.13
CA ASN A 73 -12.63 2.64 0.67
C ASN A 73 -11.91 2.63 2.03
N ASN A 74 -10.80 1.87 2.15
CA ASN A 74 -10.00 1.87 3.37
C ASN A 74 -9.00 3.04 3.39
N LEU A 75 -8.56 3.51 2.22
CA LEU A 75 -7.60 4.60 2.06
C LEU A 75 -7.80 5.28 0.69
N MET A 76 -7.19 6.44 0.52
CA MET A 76 -7.14 7.15 -0.76
C MET A 76 -5.69 7.37 -1.17
N VAL A 77 -5.38 7.17 -2.46
CA VAL A 77 -4.04 7.46 -3.00
C VAL A 77 -4.14 8.64 -3.96
N THR A 78 -3.49 9.75 -3.64
CA THR A 78 -3.40 10.94 -4.51
C THR A 78 -2.08 11.67 -4.28
N ASP A 79 -1.56 12.35 -5.31
CA ASP A 79 -0.35 13.16 -5.22
C ASP A 79 0.86 12.43 -4.61
N ASN A 80 1.02 11.15 -4.96
CA ASN A 80 2.07 10.28 -4.42
C ASN A 80 2.03 10.14 -2.89
N LYS A 81 0.84 10.30 -2.29
CA LYS A 81 0.56 10.14 -0.87
C LYS A 81 -0.63 9.21 -0.65
N VAL A 82 -0.58 8.51 0.46
CA VAL A 82 -1.67 7.68 0.98
C VAL A 82 -2.36 8.47 2.07
N TRP A 83 -3.68 8.58 1.98
CA TRP A 83 -4.55 9.29 2.91
C TRP A 83 -5.48 8.30 3.58
N ARG A 84 -5.72 8.50 4.88
CA ARG A 84 -6.80 7.78 5.56
C ARG A 84 -8.16 8.34 5.11
N VAL A 85 -9.15 7.45 4.96
CA VAL A 85 -10.55 7.81 4.69
C VAL A 85 -11.34 7.86 6.00
#